data_AF-A0A5S4YA41-F1
#
_entry.id   AF-A0A5S4YA41-F1
#
_cell.length_a   1.000
_cell.length_b   1.000
_cell.length_c   1.000
_cell.angle_alpha   90.00
_cell.angle_beta   90.00
_cell.angle_gamma   90.00
#
_symmetry.space_group_name_H-M   'P 1'
#
loop_
_entity.id
_entity.type
_entity.pdbx_description
1 polymer ?
#
loop_
_entity_poly.entity_id
_entity_poly.type
_entity_poly.pdbx_seq_one_letter_code
_entity_poly.pdbx_strand_id
1 'polypeptide(L)' 'MINLTDSAVNALKSAISASAQPTSGLRIMVEAGGCDGFKYRMS' A
#
# COMPACT_ATOMS: atom_id res chain seq x y z
N MET A 1 -0.36 -12.06 9.43
CA MET A 1 -0.95 -12.19 8.08
C MET A 1 -1.67 -10.89 7.77
N ILE A 2 -1.39 -10.21 6.65
CA ILE A 2 -2.01 -8.91 6.32
C ILE A 2 -3.25 -9.20 5.47
N ASN A 3 -4.40 -8.66 5.87
CA ASN A 3 -5.65 -8.81 5.14
C ASN A 3 -6.09 -7.46 4.58
N LEU A 4 -6.38 -7.41 3.27
CA LEU A 4 -6.95 -6.24 2.62
C LEU A 4 -8.45 -6.41 2.49
N THR A 5 -9.20 -5.34 2.77
CA THR A 5 -10.63 -5.30 2.48
C THR A 5 -10.85 -5.18 0.97
N ASP A 6 -12.03 -5.59 0.49
CA ASP A 6 -12.39 -5.43 -0.92
C ASP A 6 -12.31 -3.97 -1.38
N SER A 7 -12.70 -3.04 -0.50
CA SER A 7 -12.58 -1.59 -0.75
C SER A 7 -11.13 -1.15 -0.95
N ALA A 8 -10.19 -1.65 -0.15
CA ALA A 8 -8.76 -1.35 -0.28
C ALA A 8 -8.17 -1.95 -1.56
N VAL A 9 -8.58 -3.17 -1.92
CA VAL A 9 -8.18 -3.83 -3.18
C VAL A 9 -8.66 -3.01 -4.39
N ASN A 10 -9.90 -2.54 -4.36
CA ASN A 10 -10.45 -1.74 -5.46
C ASN A 10 -9.76 -0.38 -5.59
N ALA A 11 -9.53 0.32 -4.47
CA ALA A 11 -8.79 1.58 -4.46
C ALA A 11 -7.37 1.43 -5.03
N LEU A 12 -6.67 0.35 -4.66
CA LEU A 12 -5.34 0.03 -5.18
C LEU A 12 -5.37 -0.21 -6.70
N LYS A 13 -6.30 -1.05 -7.18
CA LYS A 13 -6.43 -1.34 -8.62
C LYS A 13 -6.70 -0.07 -9.44
N SER A 14 -7.57 0.81 -8.93
CA SER A 14 -7.84 2.11 -9.55
C SER A 14 -6.60 3.00 -9.56
N ALA A 15 -5.86 3.08 -8.46
CA ALA A 15 -4.64 3.88 -8.36
C ALA A 15 -3.54 3.39 -9.32
N ILE A 16 -3.33 2.07 -9.41
CA ILE A 16 -2.36 1.46 -10.34
C ILE A 16 -2.74 1.74 -11.80
N SER A 17 -4.03 1.60 -12.14
CA SER A 17 -4.52 1.81 -13.51
C SER A 17 -4.44 3.28 -13.93
N ALA A 18 -4.53 4.22 -12.99
CA ALA A 18 -4.41 5.65 -13.23
C ALA A 18 -2.95 6.14 -13.27
N SER A 19 -1.99 5.31 -12.87
CA SER A 19 -0.56 5.64 -12.86
C SER A 19 0.00 5.74 -14.28
N ALA A 20 0.82 6.76 -14.54
CA ALA A 20 1.59 6.87 -15.79
C ALA A 20 2.59 5.71 -15.98
N GLN A 21 3.01 5.08 -14.88
CA GLN A 21 3.85 3.89 -14.86
C GLN A 21 3.19 2.85 -13.96
N PRO A 22 2.30 2.01 -14.54
CA PRO A 22 1.60 1.00 -13.77
C PRO A 22 2.60 0.04 -13.10
N THR A 23 2.54 -0.05 -11.78
CA THR A 23 3.31 -1.05 -11.02
C THR A 23 2.60 -2.41 -11.08
N SER A 24 3.37 -3.50 -11.03
CA SER A 24 2.83 -4.86 -11.02
C SER A 24 2.18 -5.26 -9.69
N GLY A 25 2.30 -4.44 -8.63
CA GLY A 25 1.73 -4.77 -7.32
C GLY A 25 1.99 -3.71 -6.24
N LEU A 26 1.51 -4.02 -5.04
CA LEU A 26 1.66 -3.19 -3.84
C LEU A 26 2.84 -3.68 -3.00
N ARG A 27 3.76 -2.78 -2.66
CA ARG A 27 4.81 -3.04 -1.67
C ARG A 27 4.42 -2.45 -0.32
N ILE A 28 4.54 -3.27 0.73
CA ILE A 28 4.41 -2.81 2.11
C ILE A 28 5.81 -2.77 2.72
N MET A 29 6.21 -1.61 3.25
CA MET A 29 7.48 -1.42 3.92
C MET A 29 7.26 -1.00 5.37
N VAL A 30 8.10 -1.50 6.26
CA VAL A 30 8.08 -1.14 7.68
C VAL A 30 9.23 -0.18 7.96
N GLU A 31 8.91 0.95 8.57
CA GLU A 31 9.87 1.97 8.98
C GLU A 31 9.75 2.26 10.48
N ALA A 32 10.86 2.64 11.12
CA ALA A 32 10.83 3.13 12.49
C ALA A 32 10.16 4.52 12.51
N GLY A 33 9.05 4.63 13.24
CA GLY A 33 8.24 5.85 13.32
C GLY A 33 8.50 6.73 14.54
N GLY A 34 9.46 6.36 15.41
CA GLY A 34 9.71 7.04 16.68
C GLY A 34 8.65 6.70 17.72
N CYS A 35 8.03 7.72 18.33
CA CYS A 35 6.98 7.55 19.32
C CYS A 35 5.73 6.83 18.79
N ASP A 36 5.52 6.82 17.48
CA ASP A 36 4.41 6.13 16.82
C ASP A 36 4.66 4.63 16.62
N GLY A 37 5.82 4.09 17.01
CA GLY A 37 6.19 2.70 16.78
C GLY A 37 6.54 2.41 15.32
N PHE A 38 6.12 1.27 14.79
CA PHE A 38 6.37 0.90 13.40
C PHE A 38 5.35 1.53 12.45
N LYS A 39 5.84 2.22 11.42
CA LYS A 39 5.03 2.80 10.35
C LYS A 39 5.03 1.88 9.14
N TYR A 40 3.84 1.64 8.58
CA TYR A 40 3.66 0.87 7.37
C TYR A 40 3.47 1.81 6.19
N ARG A 41 4.41 1.81 5.26
CA ARG A 41 4.34 2.55 3.99
C ARG A 41 3.83 1.64 2.89
N MET A 42 3.07 2.22 1.97
CA MET A 42 2.46 1.55 0.83
C MET A 42 2.93 2.27 -0.45
N SER A 43 3.51 1.54 -1.39
CA SER A 43 4.02 2.07 -2.66
C SER A 43 3.85 1.09 -3.81
#